data_AF-C9RKJ5-F1
#
_entry.id   AF-C9RKJ5-F1
#
_cell.length_a   1.000
_cell.length_b   1.000
_cell.length_c   1.000
_cell.angle_alpha   90.00
_cell.angle_beta   90.00
_cell.angle_gamma   90.00
#
_symmetry.space_group_name_H-M   'P 1'
#
loop_
_entity.id
_entity.type
_entity.pdbx_description
1 polymer ?
#
loop_
_entity_poly.entity_id
_entity_poly.type
_entity_poly.pdbx_seq_one_letter_code
_entity_poly.pdbx_strand_id
1 'polypeptide(L)'
;MRPHITAEEAKKSVQLLEECELIKKDKSGKYVLTENSITTGDRTSKLALRGYHQHCLKLAADSIDRDPPGSRHISGLTLGISQEGYERIVERINAFRKEIALIAEEDQNSDKVFQLEFAMFPVGGK
;
A
#
# COMPACT_ATOMS: atom_id res chain seq x y z
N MET A 1 4.44 -8.06 -18.35
CA MET A 1 3.02 -8.21 -17.94
C MET A 1 2.29 -6.95 -18.40
N ARG A 2 1.23 -7.04 -19.22
CA ARG A 2 0.37 -5.87 -19.52
C ARG A 2 -0.72 -5.82 -18.45
N PRO A 3 -0.84 -4.75 -17.66
CA PRO A 3 -1.92 -4.68 -16.68
C PRO A 3 -3.27 -4.71 -17.42
N HIS A 4 -4.23 -5.48 -16.90
CA HIS A 4 -5.60 -5.55 -17.40
C HIS A 4 -6.39 -4.31 -16.96
N ILE A 5 -5.83 -3.13 -17.19
CA ILE A 5 -6.49 -1.86 -16.87
C ILE A 5 -6.65 -1.06 -18.16
N THR A 6 -7.80 -0.42 -18.28
CA THR A 6 -8.08 0.55 -19.33
C THR A 6 -7.20 1.79 -19.16
N ALA A 7 -7.03 2.56 -20.24
CA ALA A 7 -6.30 3.83 -20.16
C ALA A 7 -6.98 4.81 -19.18
N GLU A 8 -8.30 4.71 -19.01
CA GLU A 8 -9.06 5.54 -18.07
C GLU A 8 -8.78 5.15 -16.61
N GLU A 9 -8.71 3.85 -16.31
CA GLU A 9 -8.33 3.35 -14.98
C GLU A 9 -6.88 3.72 -14.66
N ALA A 10 -5.96 3.57 -15.61
CA ALA A 10 -4.57 3.99 -15.44
C ALA A 10 -4.48 5.50 -15.10
N LYS A 11 -5.26 6.34 -15.79
CA LYS A 11 -5.32 7.77 -15.52
C LYS A 11 -5.88 8.09 -14.13
N LYS A 12 -6.94 7.39 -13.71
CA LYS A 12 -7.52 7.55 -12.36
C LYS A 12 -6.54 7.14 -11.27
N SER A 13 -5.81 6.03 -11.44
CA SER A 13 -4.78 5.60 -10.50
C SER A 13 -3.64 6.60 -10.39
N VAL A 14 -3.15 7.14 -11.52
CA VAL A 14 -2.10 8.18 -11.52
C VAL A 14 -2.59 9.45 -10.81
N GLN A 15 -3.83 9.89 -11.07
CA GLN A 15 -4.40 11.05 -10.38
C GLN A 15 -4.51 10.81 -8.86
N LEU A 16 -4.95 9.63 -8.44
CA LEU A 16 -5.04 9.28 -7.02
C LEU A 16 -3.67 9.28 -6.33
N LEU A 17 -2.64 8.77 -7.00
CA LEU A 17 -1.26 8.80 -6.49
C LEU A 17 -0.72 10.24 -6.35
N GLU A 18 -1.07 11.13 -7.28
CA GLU A 18 -0.71 12.55 -7.23
C GLU A 18 -1.47 13.30 -6.11
N GLU A 19 -2.77 13.05 -5.94
CA GLU A 19 -3.60 13.57 -4.83
C GLU A 19 -3.12 13.10 -3.44
N CYS A 20 -2.51 11.91 -3.39
CA CYS A 20 -1.90 11.36 -2.18
C CYS A 20 -0.45 11.83 -1.97
N GLU A 21 0.08 12.73 -2.80
CA GLU A 21 1.49 13.19 -2.75
C GLU A 21 2.53 12.06 -2.80
N LEU A 22 2.18 10.93 -3.44
CA LEU A 22 3.06 9.76 -3.60
C LEU A 22 3.89 9.86 -4.89
N ILE A 23 3.37 10.57 -5.88
CA ILE A 23 4.06 10.92 -7.12
C ILE A 23 3.90 12.40 -7.42
N LYS A 24 4.86 12.97 -8.16
CA LYS A 24 4.81 14.34 -8.68
C LYS A 24 5.34 14.40 -10.10
N LYS A 25 5.04 15.46 -10.83
CA LYS A 25 5.70 15.73 -12.11
C LYS A 25 7.05 16.40 -11.88
N ASP A 26 8.08 15.93 -12.59
CA ASP A 26 9.37 16.61 -12.66
C ASP A 26 9.33 17.79 -13.65
N LYS A 27 10.48 18.48 -13.82
CA LYS A 27 10.60 19.62 -14.74
C LYS A 27 10.33 19.28 -16.21
N SER A 28 10.40 17.99 -16.58
CA SER A 28 10.12 17.49 -17.92
C SER A 28 8.66 17.06 -18.12
N GLY A 29 7.85 17.12 -17.05
CA GLY A 29 6.45 16.68 -17.07
C GLY A 29 6.27 15.18 -16.87
N LYS A 30 7.34 14.44 -16.55
CA LYS A 30 7.28 13.00 -16.26
C LYS A 30 6.93 12.77 -14.80
N TYR A 31 6.09 11.77 -14.53
CA TYR A 31 5.79 11.35 -13.15
C TYR A 31 7.00 10.65 -12.52
N VAL A 32 7.40 11.15 -11.35
CA VAL A 32 8.44 10.60 -10.49
C VAL A 32 7.87 10.40 -9.08
N LEU A 33 8.43 9.45 -8.33
CA LEU A 33 8.06 9.25 -6.93
C LEU A 33 8.44 10.51 -6.13
N THR A 34 7.65 10.85 -5.10
CA THR A 34 8.01 11.94 -4.18
C THR A 34 9.17 11.55 -3.25
N GLU A 35 9.26 10.27 -2.90
CA GLU A 35 10.34 9.61 -2.13
C GLU A 35 10.63 8.22 -2.75
N ASN A 36 11.85 7.68 -2.59
CA ASN A 36 12.24 6.38 -3.17
C ASN A 36 11.41 5.21 -2.62
N SER A 37 10.91 5.33 -1.39
CA SER A 37 9.90 4.46 -0.80
C SER A 37 8.65 5.29 -0.47
N ILE A 38 7.51 4.92 -1.04
CA ILE A 38 6.24 5.58 -0.70
C ILE A 38 5.70 4.95 0.58
N THR A 39 5.59 5.75 1.64
CA THR A 39 4.83 5.36 2.83
C THR A 39 3.71 6.36 3.10
N THR A 40 2.56 5.87 3.54
CA THR A 40 1.40 6.70 3.92
C THR A 40 1.57 7.38 5.29
N GLY A 41 2.79 7.81 5.64
CA GLY A 41 3.09 8.47 6.92
C GLY A 41 2.33 9.78 7.16
N ASP A 42 2.73 10.53 8.19
CA ASP A 42 1.99 11.67 8.81
C ASP A 42 1.67 12.88 7.90
N ARG A 43 1.99 12.86 6.61
CA ARG A 43 2.05 14.06 5.76
C ARG A 43 0.99 14.18 4.68
N THR A 44 0.05 13.24 4.56
CA THR A 44 -0.90 13.21 3.44
C THR A 44 -2.34 13.52 3.86
N SER A 45 -3.12 14.10 2.94
CA SER A 45 -4.54 14.40 3.18
C SER A 45 -5.30 13.13 3.61
N LYS A 46 -5.91 13.15 4.81
CA LYS A 46 -6.66 12.01 5.38
C LYS A 46 -7.71 11.43 4.43
N LEU A 47 -8.28 12.27 3.55
CA LEU A 47 -9.30 11.86 2.58
C LEU A 47 -8.70 11.12 1.38
N ALA A 48 -7.58 11.60 0.84
CA ALA A 48 -6.88 10.97 -0.27
C ALA A 48 -6.33 9.60 0.14
N LEU A 49 -5.72 9.52 1.34
CA LEU A 49 -5.27 8.26 1.93
C LEU A 49 -6.39 7.22 2.08
N ARG A 50 -7.59 7.65 2.48
CA ARG A 50 -8.73 6.74 2.61
C ARG A 50 -9.08 6.09 1.26
N GLY A 51 -9.18 6.89 0.20
CA GLY A 51 -9.48 6.39 -1.15
C GLY A 51 -8.38 5.46 -1.68
N TYR A 52 -7.11 5.84 -1.45
CA TYR A 52 -5.95 5.02 -1.79
C TYR A 52 -5.98 3.65 -1.10
N HIS A 53 -6.07 3.61 0.22
CA HIS A 53 -6.09 2.33 0.95
C HIS A 53 -7.30 1.46 0.56
N GLN A 54 -8.48 2.05 0.34
CA GLN A 54 -9.65 1.32 -0.16
C GLN A 54 -9.38 0.68 -1.54
N HIS A 55 -8.74 1.40 -2.45
CA HIS A 55 -8.38 0.89 -3.76
C HIS A 55 -7.33 -0.24 -3.67
N CYS A 56 -6.27 -0.05 -2.88
CA CYS A 56 -5.22 -1.05 -2.70
C CYS A 56 -5.74 -2.33 -2.06
N LEU A 57 -6.61 -2.23 -1.05
CA LEU A 57 -7.27 -3.39 -0.44
C LEU A 57 -8.19 -4.12 -1.43
N LYS A 58 -8.85 -3.40 -2.33
CA LYS A 58 -9.64 -4.01 -3.41
C LYS A 58 -8.75 -4.78 -4.38
N LEU A 59 -7.61 -4.21 -4.79
CA LEU A 59 -6.62 -4.90 -5.63
C LEU A 59 -6.07 -6.17 -4.96
N ALA A 60 -5.83 -6.11 -3.64
CA ALA A 60 -5.40 -7.26 -2.85
C ALA A 60 -6.48 -8.35 -2.80
N ALA A 61 -7.75 -7.99 -2.57
CA ALA A 61 -8.86 -8.93 -2.61
C ALA A 61 -8.98 -9.60 -4.00
N ASP A 62 -8.93 -8.82 -5.08
CA ASP A 62 -9.04 -9.34 -6.45
C ASP A 62 -7.85 -10.24 -6.84
N SER A 63 -6.68 -10.07 -6.18
CA SER A 63 -5.50 -10.93 -6.40
C SER A 63 -5.71 -12.37 -5.95
N ILE A 64 -6.64 -12.62 -5.03
CA ILE A 64 -6.95 -13.97 -4.52
C ILE A 64 -7.42 -14.87 -5.68
N ASP A 65 -8.26 -14.34 -6.56
CA ASP A 65 -8.80 -15.08 -7.69
C ASP A 65 -7.92 -14.95 -8.94
N ARG A 66 -7.31 -13.78 -9.14
CA ARG A 66 -6.58 -13.44 -10.37
C ARG A 66 -5.19 -14.08 -10.44
N ASP A 67 -4.44 -14.03 -9.36
CA ASP A 67 -3.01 -14.38 -9.36
C ASP A 67 -2.83 -15.84 -8.88
N PRO A 68 -1.72 -16.55 -9.18
CA PRO A 68 -1.39 -17.83 -8.55
C PRO A 68 -0.84 -17.70 -7.11
N PRO A 69 -0.98 -18.72 -6.23
CA PRO A 69 -0.50 -18.63 -4.85
C PRO A 69 1.00 -18.32 -4.70
N GLY A 70 1.83 -18.75 -5.66
CA GLY A 70 3.28 -18.48 -5.64
C GLY A 70 3.69 -17.06 -6.04
N SER A 71 2.75 -16.23 -6.52
CA SER A 71 3.02 -14.85 -6.94
C SER A 71 2.34 -13.80 -6.06
N ARG A 72 1.68 -14.22 -4.98
CA ARG A 72 1.09 -13.33 -3.97
C ARG A 72 1.39 -13.85 -2.57
N HIS A 73 1.42 -12.96 -1.60
CA HIS A 73 1.51 -13.34 -0.19
C HIS A 73 0.31 -12.74 0.55
N ILE A 74 -0.62 -13.59 0.99
CA ILE A 74 -1.80 -13.19 1.75
C ILE A 74 -1.84 -14.03 3.01
N SER A 75 -1.79 -13.37 4.16
CA SER A 75 -1.87 -13.98 5.48
C SER A 75 -2.72 -13.10 6.41
N GLY A 76 -3.30 -13.71 7.45
CA GLY A 76 -4.19 -13.01 8.35
C GLY A 76 -4.38 -13.76 9.67
N LEU A 77 -4.80 -13.02 10.70
CA LEU A 77 -5.08 -13.52 12.05
C LEU A 77 -6.36 -12.86 12.57
N THR A 78 -7.15 -13.60 13.37
CA THR A 78 -8.28 -13.05 14.13
C THR A 78 -7.91 -13.07 15.61
N LEU A 79 -7.93 -11.91 16.26
CA LEU A 79 -7.35 -11.71 17.58
C LEU A 79 -8.39 -11.20 18.59
N GLY A 80 -8.43 -11.80 19.78
CA GLY A 80 -9.09 -11.23 20.95
C GLY A 80 -8.05 -10.50 21.81
N ILE A 81 -8.01 -9.17 21.73
CA ILE A 81 -6.97 -8.34 22.39
C ILE A 81 -7.58 -7.16 23.13
N SER A 82 -6.86 -6.69 24.15
CA SER A 82 -7.14 -5.42 24.83
C SER A 82 -6.69 -4.23 23.97
N GLN A 83 -7.11 -3.03 24.37
CA GLN A 83 -6.62 -1.78 23.80
C GLN A 83 -5.08 -1.64 23.90
N GLU A 84 -4.51 -2.03 25.04
CA GLU A 84 -3.05 -2.06 25.22
C GLU A 84 -2.38 -3.05 24.24
N GLY A 85 -2.98 -4.23 24.04
CA GLY A 85 -2.51 -5.19 23.05
C GLY A 85 -2.57 -4.64 21.63
N TYR A 86 -3.64 -3.92 21.29
CA TYR A 86 -3.81 -3.23 20.00
C TYR A 86 -2.67 -2.22 19.77
N GLU A 87 -2.40 -1.34 20.73
CA GLU A 87 -1.37 -0.29 20.61
C GLU A 87 0.03 -0.87 20.39
N ARG A 88 0.38 -1.90 21.17
CA ARG A 88 1.66 -2.62 21.03
C ARG A 88 1.81 -3.27 19.66
N ILE A 89 0.73 -3.80 19.08
CA ILE A 89 0.77 -4.40 17.73
C ILE A 89 0.96 -3.31 16.67
N VAL A 90 0.26 -2.18 16.77
CA VAL A 90 0.39 -1.05 15.84
C VAL A 90 1.82 -0.51 15.81
N GLU A 91 2.45 -0.35 16.98
CA GLU A 91 3.85 0.08 17.06
C GLU A 91 4.79 -0.87 16.29
N ARG A 92 4.60 -2.17 16.47
CA ARG A 92 5.40 -3.20 15.78
C ARG A 92 5.16 -3.22 14.27
N ILE A 93 3.92 -3.06 13.82
CA ILE A 93 3.59 -2.92 12.40
C ILE A 93 4.30 -1.70 11.81
N ASN A 94 4.29 -0.57 12.50
CA ASN A 94 4.93 0.66 12.03
C ASN A 94 6.46 0.52 11.93
N ALA A 95 7.10 -0.15 12.89
CA ALA A 95 8.53 -0.45 12.83
C ALA A 95 8.85 -1.38 11.64
N PHE A 96 8.08 -2.46 11.50
CA PHE A 96 8.28 -3.43 10.42
C PHE A 96 8.09 -2.83 9.02
N ARG A 97 7.13 -1.91 8.86
CA ARG A 97 6.96 -1.16 7.60
C ARG A 97 8.22 -0.39 7.20
N LYS A 98 8.93 0.21 8.17
CA LYS A 98 10.19 0.92 7.90
C LYS A 98 11.30 -0.05 7.51
N GLU A 99 11.38 -1.21 8.16
CA GLU A 99 12.33 -2.28 7.80
C GLU A 99 12.10 -2.78 6.37
N ILE A 100 10.85 -2.99 5.96
CA ILE A 100 10.51 -3.38 4.57
C ILE A 100 10.91 -2.31 3.55
N ALA A 101 10.69 -1.04 3.88
CA ALA A 101 11.07 0.06 3.00
C ALA A 101 12.58 0.08 2.73
N LEU A 102 13.40 -0.16 3.77
CA LEU A 102 14.86 -0.27 3.63
C LEU A 102 15.26 -1.44 2.72
N ILE A 103 14.62 -2.60 2.86
CA ILE A 103 14.88 -3.75 1.97
C ILE A 103 14.61 -3.38 0.51
N ALA A 104 13.51 -2.67 0.24
CA ALA A 104 13.16 -2.23 -1.11
C ALA A 104 14.13 -1.16 -1.65
N GLU A 105 14.63 -0.26 -0.80
CA GLU A 105 15.64 0.75 -1.18
C GLU A 105 17.00 0.12 -1.51
N GLU A 106 17.35 -0.97 -0.81
CA GLU A 106 18.59 -1.72 -1.03
C GLU A 106 18.53 -2.64 -2.28
N ASP A 107 17.33 -3.00 -2.76
CA ASP A 107 17.15 -3.84 -3.96
C ASP A 107 17.40 -3.09 -5.28
N GLN A 108 18.65 -3.13 -5.73
CA GLN A 108 19.09 -2.48 -6.97
C GLN A 108 18.62 -3.17 -8.25
N ASN A 109 18.02 -4.37 -8.18
CA ASN A 109 17.64 -5.17 -9.35
C ASN A 109 16.15 -5.52 -9.37
N SER A 110 15.31 -4.66 -8.78
CA SER A 110 13.85 -4.85 -8.78
C SER A 110 13.28 -4.99 -10.20
N ASP A 111 12.58 -6.11 -10.45
CA ASP A 111 11.94 -6.43 -11.74
C ASP A 111 10.40 -6.42 -11.66
N LYS A 112 9.87 -6.25 -10.44
CA LYS A 112 8.45 -6.30 -10.10
C LYS A 112 8.09 -5.22 -9.10
N VAL A 113 6.83 -4.79 -9.15
CA VAL A 113 6.25 -3.86 -8.19
C VAL A 113 5.25 -4.62 -7.34
N PHE A 114 5.38 -4.50 -6.02
CA PHE A 114 4.44 -5.04 -5.05
C PHE A 114 3.78 -3.90 -4.29
N GLN A 115 2.46 -3.96 -4.14
CA GLN A 115 1.71 -3.13 -3.20
C GLN A 115 1.48 -3.95 -1.93
N LEU A 116 1.91 -3.43 -0.78
CA LEU A 116 1.74 -4.07 0.52
C LEU A 116 0.85 -3.24 1.42
N GLU A 117 -0.22 -3.85 1.93
CA GLU A 117 -1.13 -3.24 2.90
C GLU A 117 -1.15 -4.06 4.19
N PHE A 118 -1.11 -3.39 5.33
CA PHE A 118 -1.43 -3.98 6.63
C PHE A 118 -2.77 -3.41 7.10
N ALA A 119 -3.79 -4.27 7.18
CA ALA A 119 -5.13 -3.87 7.61
C ALA A 119 -5.50 -4.55 8.93
N MET A 120 -5.53 -3.77 10.01
CA MET A 120 -6.06 -4.19 11.31
C MET A 120 -7.26 -3.33 11.65
N PHE A 121 -8.43 -3.96 11.80
CA PHE A 121 -9.70 -3.27 12.02
C PHE A 121 -10.62 -4.09 12.94
N PRO A 122 -11.52 -3.44 13.69
CA PRO A 122 -12.48 -4.16 14.52
C PRO A 122 -13.49 -4.92 13.64
N VAL A 123 -13.70 -6.19 13.97
CA VAL A 123 -14.72 -7.06 13.35
C VAL A 123 -15.89 -7.39 14.30
N GLY A 124 -15.80 -6.88 15.53
CA GLY A 124 -16.76 -7.10 16.62
C GLY A 124 -16.15 -6.62 17.95
N GLY A 125 -17.00 -6.36 18.94
CA GLY A 125 -16.62 -5.87 20.26
C GLY A 125 -17.84 -5.85 21.18
N LYS A 126 -17.61 -5.74 22.49
CA LYS A 126 -18.70 -5.50 23.45
C LYS A 126 -19.25 -4.09 23.32
#